data_AF-A0A975HWI9-F1
#
_entry.id   AF-A0A975HWI9-F1
#
_cell.length_a   1.000
_cell.length_b   1.000
_cell.length_c   1.000
_cell.angle_alpha   90.00
_cell.angle_beta   90.00
_cell.angle_gamma   90.00
#
_symmetry.space_group_name_H-M   'P 1'
#
loop_
_entity.id
_entity.type
_entity.pdbx_description
1 polymer ?
#
loop_
_entity_poly.entity_id
_entity_poly.type
_entity_poly.pdbx_seq_one_letter_code
_entity_poly.pdbx_strand_id
1 'polypeptide(L)'
;MTTASPLPTRELVLGRGSTVWRRLSVEPSLAGRVGAAIGHHDLATFEFTPADRVWVLSYSRDPRENSAMLQRLGAAGVREIVYVSSASTIVAQRTRCYEYPRVKLQAEQEALALPQAKLLTIGLMHDSVDELPAGTNIATRYGELAAFMLQPDWPDSGGRGKRLFHVERRPFGGAIERAACGIYTSLLMAAGSRPCLLRPIDLILRLLGWRWYGYTCLSNRLWTSKTS
;
A
#
# COMPACT_ATOMS: atom_id res chain seq x y z
N MET A 1 -9.66 -41.17 12.81
CA MET A 1 -9.01 -39.99 12.22
C MET A 1 -9.37 -38.79 13.07
N THR A 2 -8.50 -38.40 13.99
CA THR A 2 -8.66 -37.20 14.83
C THR A 2 -8.43 -35.97 13.95
N THR A 3 -9.49 -35.24 13.63
CA THR A 3 -9.39 -33.90 13.07
C THR A 3 -8.75 -33.01 14.13
N ALA A 4 -7.43 -32.84 14.05
CA ALA A 4 -6.73 -31.88 14.88
C ALA A 4 -7.38 -30.51 14.67
N SER A 5 -7.90 -29.90 15.73
CA SER A 5 -8.37 -28.52 15.70
C SER A 5 -7.26 -27.66 15.10
N PRO A 6 -7.55 -26.81 14.10
CA PRO A 6 -6.51 -26.00 13.48
C PRO A 6 -5.82 -25.16 14.56
N LEU A 7 -4.49 -25.21 14.59
CA LEU A 7 -3.70 -24.38 15.49
C LEU A 7 -4.14 -22.91 15.35
N PRO A 8 -4.24 -22.17 16.47
CA PRO A 8 -4.61 -20.76 16.42
C PRO A 8 -3.58 -19.99 15.57
N THR A 9 -4.07 -19.16 14.66
CA THR A 9 -3.22 -18.35 13.78
C THR A 9 -2.44 -17.34 14.61
N ARG A 10 -1.10 -17.31 14.43
CA ARG A 10 -0.24 -16.28 15.03
C ARG A 10 -0.15 -15.10 14.06
N GLU A 11 -0.71 -13.96 14.45
CA GLU A 11 -0.69 -12.74 13.64
C GLU A 11 0.63 -11.99 13.84
N LEU A 12 1.36 -11.74 12.76
CA LEU A 12 2.65 -11.06 12.77
C LEU A 12 2.65 -9.86 11.84
N VAL A 13 3.36 -8.80 12.22
CA VAL A 13 3.58 -7.64 11.36
C VAL A 13 5.04 -7.55 10.98
N LEU A 14 5.31 -7.49 9.68
CA LEU A 14 6.63 -7.17 9.14
C LEU A 14 6.58 -5.73 8.63
N GLY A 15 7.24 -4.83 9.37
CA GLY A 15 7.15 -3.38 9.17
C GLY A 15 6.98 -2.61 10.48
N ARG A 16 7.60 -3.04 11.59
CA ARG A 16 7.53 -2.40 12.92
C ARG A 16 7.74 -0.88 12.87
N GLY A 17 8.70 -0.42 12.08
CA GLY A 17 9.02 1.01 11.91
C GLY A 17 8.14 1.75 10.89
N SER A 18 7.23 1.07 10.20
CA SER A 18 6.38 1.72 9.20
C SER A 18 5.45 2.72 9.87
N THR A 19 5.22 3.87 9.21
CA THR A 19 4.23 4.85 9.68
C THR A 19 2.84 4.23 9.79
N VAL A 20 2.52 3.28 8.91
CA VAL A 20 1.23 2.59 8.93
C VAL A 20 1.06 1.77 10.19
N TRP A 21 2.02 0.90 10.50
CA TRP A 21 1.95 0.10 11.71
C TRP A 21 1.95 0.95 12.98
N ARG A 22 2.78 1.99 13.07
CA ARG A 22 2.85 2.85 14.26
C ARG A 22 1.52 3.52 14.60
N ARG A 23 0.70 3.87 13.59
CA ARG A 23 -0.65 4.40 13.83
C ARG A 23 -1.63 3.29 14.19
N LEU A 24 -1.59 2.17 13.47
CA LEU A 24 -2.46 1.01 13.74
C LEU A 24 -2.24 0.40 15.13
N SER A 25 -1.01 0.36 15.62
CA SER A 25 -0.66 -0.25 16.91
C SER A 25 -1.17 0.51 18.12
N VAL A 26 -1.75 1.71 17.92
CA VAL A 26 -2.43 2.47 18.99
C VAL A 26 -3.79 1.83 19.30
N GLU A 27 -4.40 1.12 18.35
CA GLU A 27 -5.68 0.43 18.51
C GLU A 27 -5.49 -0.82 19.39
N PRO A 28 -6.04 -0.86 20.64
CA PRO A 28 -5.74 -1.93 21.59
C PRO A 28 -6.18 -3.32 21.12
N SER A 29 -7.32 -3.38 20.42
CA SER A 29 -7.87 -4.62 19.87
C SER A 29 -6.92 -5.27 18.84
N LEU A 30 -6.27 -4.44 18.02
CA LEU A 30 -5.31 -4.90 17.03
C LEU A 30 -3.95 -5.20 17.66
N ALA A 31 -3.47 -4.34 18.55
CA ALA A 31 -2.20 -4.53 19.25
C ALA A 31 -2.19 -5.82 20.09
N GLY A 32 -3.29 -6.12 20.79
CA GLY A 32 -3.43 -7.34 21.58
C GLY A 32 -3.53 -8.62 20.74
N ARG A 33 -3.92 -8.51 19.46
CA ARG A 33 -4.01 -9.65 18.53
C ARG A 33 -2.69 -9.95 17.83
N VAL A 34 -1.89 -8.92 17.52
CA VAL A 34 -0.61 -9.09 16.84
C VAL A 34 0.44 -9.57 17.83
N GLY A 35 0.88 -10.82 17.70
CA GLY A 35 1.82 -11.46 18.62
C GLY A 35 3.23 -10.88 18.55
N ALA A 36 3.65 -10.38 17.38
CA ALA A 36 4.90 -9.63 17.24
C ALA A 36 4.88 -8.70 16.02
N ALA A 37 5.60 -7.58 16.13
CA ALA A 37 5.93 -6.71 15.02
C ALA A 37 7.45 -6.60 14.86
N ILE A 38 7.96 -6.90 13.67
CA ILE A 38 9.38 -6.97 13.36
C ILE A 38 9.78 -6.04 12.21
N GLY A 39 11.06 -5.68 12.13
CA GLY A 39 11.66 -4.92 11.02
C GLY A 39 12.52 -5.79 10.10
N HIS A 40 13.13 -5.15 9.09
CA HIS A 40 14.02 -5.85 8.14
C HIS A 40 15.25 -6.46 8.82
N HIS A 41 15.80 -5.81 9.85
CA HIS A 41 16.98 -6.33 10.57
C HIS A 41 16.66 -7.58 11.40
N ASP A 42 15.43 -7.69 11.90
CA ASP A 42 14.98 -8.83 12.70
C ASP A 42 14.70 -10.05 11.80
N LEU A 43 14.52 -9.83 10.50
CA LEU A 43 14.10 -10.85 9.55
C LEU A 43 15.03 -12.06 9.58
N ALA A 44 16.35 -11.85 9.65
CA ALA A 44 17.35 -12.92 9.55
C ALA A 44 17.31 -13.93 10.71
N THR A 45 16.90 -13.47 11.89
CA THR A 45 16.91 -14.26 13.14
C THR A 45 15.51 -14.62 13.63
N PHE A 46 14.46 -14.02 13.07
CA PHE A 46 13.10 -14.32 13.48
C PHE A 46 12.68 -15.75 13.07
N GLU A 47 12.11 -16.46 14.04
CA GLU A 47 11.59 -17.83 13.89
C GLU A 47 10.12 -17.81 13.44
N PHE A 48 9.94 -17.97 12.14
CA PHE A 48 8.64 -18.16 11.54
C PHE A 48 8.14 -19.60 11.74
N THR A 49 6.83 -19.76 11.83
CA THR A 49 6.16 -21.07 11.93
C THR A 49 5.07 -21.21 10.87
N PRO A 50 4.67 -22.45 10.52
CA PRO A 50 3.54 -22.67 9.62
C PRO A 50 2.19 -22.15 10.14
N ALA A 51 2.08 -21.74 11.41
CA ALA A 51 0.87 -21.12 11.96
C ALA A 51 0.79 -19.60 11.71
N ASP A 52 1.85 -19.00 11.15
CA ASP A 52 1.97 -17.55 11.03
C ASP A 52 1.17 -16.96 9.88
N ARG A 53 0.39 -15.91 10.16
CA ARG A 53 -0.07 -14.96 9.15
C ARG A 53 0.79 -13.71 9.25
N VAL A 54 1.46 -13.34 8.17
CA VAL A 54 2.40 -12.20 8.16
C VAL A 54 1.82 -11.05 7.33
N TRP A 55 1.57 -9.93 7.98
CA TRP A 55 1.20 -8.67 7.34
C TRP A 55 2.45 -7.89 6.96
N VAL A 56 2.72 -7.82 5.66
CA VAL A 56 3.90 -7.12 5.13
C VAL A 56 3.53 -5.67 4.87
N LEU A 57 3.79 -4.83 5.88
CA LEU A 57 3.69 -3.37 5.83
C LEU A 57 5.03 -2.71 5.49
N SER A 58 6.10 -3.51 5.41
CA SER A 58 7.42 -3.04 5.08
C SER A 58 7.59 -2.79 3.57
N TYR A 59 8.50 -1.90 3.25
CA TYR A 59 8.92 -1.60 1.90
C TYR A 59 10.35 -1.11 1.94
N SER A 60 11.20 -1.71 1.11
CA SER A 60 12.52 -1.16 0.79
C SER A 60 12.52 -0.52 -0.58
N ARG A 61 13.32 0.53 -0.74
CA ARG A 61 13.62 1.09 -2.07
C ARG A 61 14.56 0.18 -2.86
N ASP A 62 15.35 -0.66 -2.20
CA ASP A 62 16.14 -1.69 -2.87
C ASP A 62 15.24 -2.90 -3.18
N PRO A 63 14.98 -3.20 -4.47
CA PRO A 63 14.16 -4.37 -4.83
C PRO A 63 14.67 -5.68 -4.23
N ARG A 64 16.00 -5.83 -4.09
CA ARG A 64 16.62 -7.08 -3.59
C ARG A 64 16.24 -7.39 -2.16
N GLU A 65 16.08 -6.35 -1.31
CA GLU A 65 15.64 -6.54 0.07
C GLU A 65 14.19 -7.02 0.14
N ASN A 66 13.31 -6.52 -0.74
CA ASN A 66 11.94 -7.00 -0.83
C ASN A 66 11.88 -8.45 -1.32
N SER A 67 12.69 -8.80 -2.33
CA SER A 67 12.77 -10.17 -2.84
C SER A 67 13.29 -11.15 -1.79
N ALA A 68 14.37 -10.81 -1.08
CA ALA A 68 14.93 -11.64 -0.02
C ALA A 68 13.93 -11.86 1.14
N MET A 69 13.18 -10.82 1.49
CA MET A 69 12.11 -10.91 2.47
C MET A 69 11.01 -11.90 2.04
N LEU A 70 10.48 -11.76 0.82
CA LEU A 70 9.43 -12.63 0.31
C LEU A 70 9.91 -14.09 0.17
N GLN A 71 11.13 -14.30 -0.31
CA GLN A 71 11.75 -15.62 -0.38
C GLN A 71 11.85 -16.28 0.99
N ARG A 72 12.27 -15.54 2.02
CA ARG A 72 12.34 -16.08 3.39
C ARG A 72 10.97 -16.48 3.91
N LEU A 73 9.95 -15.64 3.75
CA LEU A 73 8.58 -15.96 4.17
C LEU A 73 8.04 -17.18 3.41
N GLY A 74 8.35 -17.27 2.12
CA GLY A 74 8.04 -18.42 1.28
C GLY A 74 8.68 -19.71 1.79
N ALA A 75 9.99 -19.68 2.05
CA ALA A 75 10.77 -20.82 2.53
C ALA A 75 10.37 -21.26 3.94
N ALA A 76 9.95 -20.32 4.79
CA ALA A 76 9.44 -20.63 6.13
C ALA A 76 8.08 -21.36 6.11
N GLY A 77 7.39 -21.41 4.97
CA GLY A 77 6.10 -22.09 4.86
C GLY A 77 5.01 -21.49 5.74
N VAL A 78 5.05 -20.17 5.97
CA VAL A 78 4.03 -19.48 6.77
C VAL A 78 2.64 -19.71 6.18
N ARG A 79 1.61 -19.71 7.04
CA ARG A 79 0.22 -19.96 6.65
C ARG A 79 -0.26 -19.02 5.56
N GLU A 80 0.01 -17.72 5.73
CA GLU A 80 -0.47 -16.69 4.83
C GLU A 80 0.46 -15.48 4.84
N ILE A 81 0.76 -14.95 3.65
CA ILE A 81 1.51 -13.70 3.49
C ILE A 81 0.53 -12.65 2.98
N VAL A 82 0.15 -11.68 3.81
CA VAL A 82 -0.66 -10.55 3.36
C VAL A 82 0.26 -9.41 2.97
N TYR A 83 0.54 -9.28 1.68
CA TYR A 83 1.34 -8.19 1.14
C TYR A 83 0.50 -6.92 1.00
N VAL A 84 0.82 -5.88 1.77
CA VAL A 84 0.13 -4.60 1.70
C VAL A 84 0.80 -3.70 0.66
N SER A 85 0.09 -3.50 -0.44
CA SER A 85 0.54 -2.69 -1.56
C SER A 85 -0.21 -1.39 -1.71
N SER A 86 0.22 -0.55 -2.64
CA SER A 86 -0.27 0.80 -2.86
C SER A 86 -1.04 0.90 -4.17
N ALA A 87 -2.14 1.65 -4.16
CA ALA A 87 -2.88 2.07 -5.35
C ALA A 87 -1.96 2.71 -6.41
N SER A 88 -0.84 3.31 -6.00
CA SER A 88 0.12 3.91 -6.92
C SER A 88 0.79 2.92 -7.89
N THR A 89 0.77 1.60 -7.63
CA THR A 89 1.38 0.60 -8.54
C THR A 89 0.75 0.60 -9.93
N ILE A 90 -0.51 1.04 -10.06
CA ILE A 90 -1.17 1.26 -11.36
C ILE A 90 -0.39 2.24 -12.25
N VAL A 91 0.34 3.18 -11.66
CA VAL A 91 1.14 4.17 -12.41
C VAL A 91 2.29 3.49 -13.14
N ALA A 92 2.90 2.46 -12.53
CA ALA A 92 4.01 1.72 -13.12
C ALA A 92 3.61 0.93 -14.38
N GLN A 93 2.32 0.59 -14.53
CA GLN A 93 1.79 -0.04 -15.74
C GLN A 93 1.74 0.93 -16.94
N ARG A 94 1.68 2.24 -16.68
CA ARG A 94 1.59 3.29 -17.71
C ARG A 94 2.93 3.97 -18.00
N THR A 95 3.81 4.05 -17.01
CA THR A 95 5.09 4.74 -17.12
C THR A 95 6.13 4.12 -16.20
N ARG A 96 7.41 4.24 -16.58
CA ARG A 96 8.55 3.84 -15.74
C ARG A 96 9.22 5.03 -15.02
N CYS A 97 8.61 6.22 -15.08
CA CYS A 97 9.16 7.48 -14.55
C CYS A 97 9.28 7.57 -13.03
N TYR A 98 8.59 6.71 -12.27
CA TYR A 98 8.52 6.80 -10.81
C TYR A 98 9.06 5.51 -10.18
N GLU A 99 10.12 5.66 -9.40
CA GLU A 99 10.78 4.53 -8.74
C GLU A 99 9.83 3.81 -7.76
N TYR A 100 9.17 4.54 -6.86
CA TYR A 100 8.32 3.95 -5.83
C TYR A 100 7.20 3.05 -6.40
N PRO A 101 6.34 3.51 -7.34
CA PRO A 101 5.36 2.63 -8.00
C PRO A 101 5.98 1.40 -8.68
N ARG A 102 7.15 1.56 -9.31
CA ARG A 102 7.83 0.47 -10.03
C ARG A 102 8.33 -0.61 -9.08
N VAL A 103 9.04 -0.21 -8.02
CA VAL A 103 9.59 -1.15 -7.02
C VAL A 103 8.45 -1.83 -6.26
N LYS A 104 7.37 -1.10 -5.91
CA LYS A 104 6.18 -1.71 -5.30
C LYS A 104 5.52 -2.72 -6.24
N LEU A 105 5.30 -2.40 -7.52
CA LEU A 105 4.72 -3.33 -8.50
C LEU A 105 5.57 -4.60 -8.67
N GLN A 106 6.91 -4.47 -8.69
CA GLN A 106 7.79 -5.63 -8.72
C GLN A 106 7.57 -6.54 -7.48
N ALA A 107 7.56 -5.96 -6.28
CA ALA A 107 7.32 -6.72 -5.06
C ALA A 107 5.91 -7.34 -5.00
N GLU A 108 4.88 -6.68 -5.57
CA GLU A 108 3.54 -7.28 -5.74
C GLU A 108 3.59 -8.56 -6.59
N GLN A 109 4.30 -8.51 -7.72
CA GLN A 109 4.43 -9.65 -8.64
C GLN A 109 5.19 -10.81 -7.98
N GLU A 110 6.26 -10.51 -7.25
CA GLU A 110 7.02 -11.50 -6.50
C GLU A 110 6.20 -12.12 -5.37
N ALA A 111 5.40 -11.32 -4.65
CA ALA A 111 4.51 -11.84 -3.61
C ALA A 111 3.46 -12.76 -4.25
N LEU A 112 2.82 -12.35 -5.35
CA LEU A 112 1.82 -13.15 -6.05
C LEU A 112 2.38 -14.46 -6.64
N ALA A 113 3.68 -14.58 -6.86
CA ALA A 113 4.30 -15.85 -7.26
C ALA A 113 4.29 -16.90 -6.14
N LEU A 114 4.16 -16.50 -4.87
CA LEU A 114 4.09 -17.42 -3.72
C LEU A 114 2.64 -17.90 -3.50
N PRO A 115 2.33 -19.20 -3.45
CA PRO A 115 0.96 -19.70 -3.40
C PRO A 115 0.16 -19.24 -2.16
N GLN A 116 0.83 -19.03 -1.03
CA GLN A 116 0.23 -18.58 0.24
C GLN A 116 0.05 -17.06 0.34
N ALA A 117 0.46 -16.29 -0.68
CA ALA A 117 0.38 -14.84 -0.62
C ALA A 117 -0.97 -14.29 -1.10
N LYS A 118 -1.44 -13.27 -0.40
CA LYS A 118 -2.59 -12.43 -0.74
C LYS A 118 -2.15 -10.97 -0.81
N LEU A 119 -2.77 -10.24 -1.73
CA LEU A 119 -2.45 -8.85 -2.04
C LEU A 119 -3.56 -7.93 -1.53
N LEU A 120 -3.25 -7.05 -0.58
CA LEU A 120 -4.16 -5.99 -0.15
C LEU A 120 -3.69 -4.67 -0.72
N THR A 121 -4.45 -4.06 -1.64
CA THR A 121 -4.11 -2.75 -2.20
C THR A 121 -4.79 -1.64 -1.41
N ILE A 122 -4.00 -0.74 -0.82
CA ILE A 122 -4.48 0.44 -0.08
C ILE A 122 -4.20 1.74 -0.84
N GLY A 123 -4.99 2.77 -0.59
CA GLY A 123 -4.80 4.13 -1.08
C GLY A 123 -3.83 4.93 -0.21
N LEU A 124 -3.96 6.25 -0.25
CA LEU A 124 -3.34 7.15 0.72
C LEU A 124 -3.96 6.92 2.11
N MET A 125 -3.14 6.55 3.08
CA MET A 125 -3.59 6.33 4.46
C MET A 125 -3.87 7.65 5.18
N HIS A 126 -4.99 7.75 5.88
CA HIS A 126 -5.37 8.93 6.65
C HIS A 126 -6.29 8.59 7.84
N ASP A 127 -6.32 9.45 8.86
CA ASP A 127 -7.37 9.42 9.91
C ASP A 127 -8.46 10.44 9.58
N SER A 128 -8.06 11.64 9.16
CA SER A 128 -8.96 12.71 8.70
C SER A 128 -8.74 13.04 7.22
N VAL A 129 -9.79 13.48 6.54
CA VAL A 129 -9.72 13.95 5.15
C VAL A 129 -8.73 15.10 4.98
N ASP A 130 -8.49 15.90 6.02
CA ASP A 130 -7.55 17.04 5.98
C ASP A 130 -6.08 16.62 5.80
N GLU A 131 -5.73 15.37 6.12
CA GLU A 131 -4.39 14.84 5.89
C GLU A 131 -4.10 14.54 4.41
N LEU A 132 -5.15 14.47 3.59
CA LEU A 132 -5.04 14.16 2.17
C LEU A 132 -4.62 15.40 1.35
N PRO A 133 -4.01 15.22 0.17
CA PRO A 133 -3.91 16.28 -0.82
C PRO A 133 -5.28 16.86 -1.18
N ALA A 134 -5.34 18.15 -1.53
CA ALA A 134 -6.57 18.72 -2.08
C ALA A 134 -6.97 18.04 -3.40
N GLY A 135 -8.27 17.98 -3.66
CA GLY A 135 -8.86 17.33 -4.83
C GLY A 135 -9.36 15.92 -4.56
N THR A 136 -9.37 15.10 -5.61
CA THR A 136 -9.84 13.70 -5.56
C THR A 136 -8.68 12.78 -5.20
N ASN A 137 -8.90 11.91 -4.23
CA ASN A 137 -7.91 10.98 -3.70
C ASN A 137 -8.43 9.55 -3.68
N ILE A 138 -7.56 8.61 -3.99
CA ILE A 138 -7.74 7.21 -3.64
C ILE A 138 -7.15 7.02 -2.26
N ALA A 139 -7.99 6.72 -1.28
CA ALA A 139 -7.63 6.80 0.12
C ALA A 139 -8.16 5.60 0.90
N THR A 140 -7.52 5.32 2.03
CA THR A 140 -7.89 4.27 2.97
C THR A 140 -7.78 4.82 4.37
N ARG A 141 -8.80 4.62 5.21
CA ARG A 141 -8.73 5.02 6.61
C ARG A 141 -7.93 4.02 7.42
N TYR A 142 -7.19 4.47 8.43
CA TYR A 142 -6.50 3.55 9.34
C TYR A 142 -7.47 2.57 10.02
N GLY A 143 -8.66 3.05 10.42
CA GLY A 143 -9.71 2.21 11.00
C GLY A 143 -10.20 1.10 10.06
N GLU A 144 -10.26 1.34 8.75
CA GLU A 144 -10.65 0.32 7.76
C GLU A 144 -9.59 -0.77 7.63
N LEU A 145 -8.30 -0.38 7.60
CA LEU A 145 -7.20 -1.34 7.58
C LEU A 145 -7.13 -2.13 8.89
N ALA A 146 -7.34 -1.49 10.04
CA ALA A 146 -7.39 -2.15 11.34
C ALA A 146 -8.53 -3.19 11.39
N ALA A 147 -9.74 -2.80 11.00
CA ALA A 147 -10.90 -3.69 10.94
C ALA A 147 -10.63 -4.89 10.00
N PHE A 148 -10.02 -4.62 8.84
CA PHE A 148 -9.62 -5.69 7.91
C PHE A 148 -8.57 -6.64 8.49
N MET A 149 -7.58 -6.13 9.24
CA MET A 149 -6.58 -6.98 9.90
C MET A 149 -7.20 -7.86 11.00
N LEU A 150 -8.19 -7.35 11.72
CA LEU A 150 -8.93 -8.10 12.72
C LEU A 150 -9.84 -9.15 12.07
N GLN A 151 -10.51 -8.83 10.97
CA GLN A 151 -11.42 -9.75 10.30
C GLN A 151 -11.16 -9.73 8.79
N PRO A 152 -10.12 -10.44 8.32
CA PRO A 152 -9.77 -10.46 6.91
C PRO A 152 -10.86 -11.14 6.10
N ASP A 153 -11.64 -10.34 5.40
CA ASP A 153 -12.67 -10.78 4.47
C ASP A 153 -12.11 -10.77 3.04
N TRP A 154 -11.64 -11.93 2.57
CA TRP A 154 -11.15 -12.06 1.20
C TRP A 154 -12.31 -12.51 0.30
N PRO A 155 -12.40 -12.02 -0.95
CA PRO A 155 -13.45 -12.46 -1.86
C PRO A 155 -13.40 -13.99 -2.03
N ASP A 156 -14.51 -14.66 -1.69
CA ASP A 156 -14.63 -16.11 -1.72
C ASP A 156 -14.44 -16.63 -3.16
N SER A 157 -13.73 -17.74 -3.30
CA SER A 157 -13.25 -18.40 -4.55
C SER A 157 -12.01 -17.77 -5.21
N GLY A 158 -10.82 -18.09 -4.65
CA GLY A 158 -9.53 -17.89 -5.35
C GLY A 158 -9.04 -16.45 -5.44
N GLY A 159 -9.75 -15.50 -4.84
CA GLY A 159 -9.35 -14.10 -4.78
C GLY A 159 -8.10 -13.87 -3.95
N ARG A 160 -6.93 -13.90 -4.59
CA ARG A 160 -5.64 -13.57 -3.97
C ARG A 160 -5.41 -12.05 -3.86
N GLY A 161 -6.43 -11.23 -4.10
CA GLY A 161 -6.33 -9.78 -4.12
C GLY A 161 -7.60 -9.09 -3.63
N LYS A 162 -7.45 -8.03 -2.82
CA LYS A 162 -8.53 -7.12 -2.42
C LYS A 162 -8.05 -5.67 -2.51
N ARG A 163 -8.94 -4.78 -2.95
CA ARG A 163 -8.75 -3.33 -2.88
C ARG A 163 -9.45 -2.83 -1.63
N LEU A 164 -8.71 -2.15 -0.77
CA LEU A 164 -9.22 -1.54 0.46
C LEU A 164 -8.97 -0.05 0.36
N PHE A 165 -9.68 0.60 -0.56
CA PHE A 165 -9.64 2.05 -0.74
C PHE A 165 -10.93 2.52 -1.40
N HIS A 166 -11.20 3.81 -1.26
CA HIS A 166 -12.32 4.50 -1.89
C HIS A 166 -11.90 5.88 -2.40
N VAL A 167 -12.82 6.53 -3.10
CA VAL A 167 -12.63 7.90 -3.56
C VAL A 167 -13.00 8.86 -2.43
N GLU A 168 -12.02 9.60 -1.92
CA GLU A 168 -12.21 10.70 -0.96
C GLU A 168 -11.98 12.04 -1.66
N ARG A 169 -12.73 13.07 -1.28
CA ARG A 169 -12.59 14.42 -1.84
C ARG A 169 -12.25 15.41 -0.73
N ARG A 170 -11.10 16.06 -0.87
CA ARG A 170 -10.73 17.21 -0.03
C ARG A 170 -10.90 18.49 -0.84
N PRO A 171 -11.55 19.54 -0.31
CA PRO A 171 -11.66 20.81 -1.01
C PRO A 171 -10.28 21.44 -1.26
N PHE A 172 -10.16 22.18 -2.36
CA PHE A 172 -9.00 23.02 -2.64
C PHE A 172 -9.00 24.25 -1.73
N GLY A 173 -7.82 24.72 -1.35
CA GLY A 173 -7.67 25.92 -0.51
C GLY A 173 -8.09 27.21 -1.22
N GLY A 174 -8.19 27.19 -2.55
CA GLY A 174 -8.71 28.31 -3.33
C GLY A 174 -8.86 28.01 -4.82
N ALA A 175 -9.36 29.00 -5.57
CA ALA A 175 -9.55 28.88 -7.01
C ALA A 175 -8.24 28.68 -7.78
N ILE A 176 -7.14 29.31 -7.33
CA ILE A 176 -5.82 29.21 -7.96
C ILE A 176 -5.30 27.77 -7.89
N GLU A 177 -5.35 27.15 -6.71
CA GLU A 177 -4.91 25.75 -6.55
C GLU A 177 -5.74 24.80 -7.41
N ARG A 178 -7.07 25.02 -7.45
CA ARG A 178 -7.97 24.22 -8.30
C ARG A 178 -7.61 24.34 -9.79
N ALA A 179 -7.40 25.56 -10.27
CA ALA A 179 -7.02 25.81 -11.66
C ALA A 179 -5.65 25.19 -11.98
N ALA A 180 -4.66 25.38 -11.10
CA ALA A 180 -3.34 24.77 -11.23
C ALA A 180 -3.42 23.24 -11.29
N CYS A 181 -4.27 22.62 -10.46
CA CYS A 181 -4.51 21.18 -10.48
C CYS A 181 -5.09 20.70 -11.81
N GLY A 182 -6.07 21.43 -12.36
CA GLY A 182 -6.63 21.11 -13.68
C GLY A 182 -5.60 21.21 -14.81
N ILE A 183 -4.81 22.29 -14.84
CA ILE A 183 -3.76 22.50 -15.84
C ILE A 183 -2.69 21.42 -15.72
N TYR A 184 -2.17 21.18 -14.51
CA TYR A 184 -1.15 20.17 -14.26
C TYR A 184 -1.64 18.77 -14.67
N THR A 185 -2.87 18.40 -14.30
CA THR A 185 -3.45 17.11 -14.69
C THR A 185 -3.50 16.97 -16.21
N SER A 186 -3.86 18.04 -16.93
CA SER A 186 -3.91 18.05 -18.40
C SER A 186 -2.52 17.87 -19.01
N LEU A 187 -1.52 18.60 -18.51
CA LEU A 187 -0.11 18.45 -18.93
C LEU A 187 0.41 17.03 -18.68
N LEU A 188 0.09 16.48 -17.51
CA LEU A 188 0.52 15.14 -17.09
C LEU A 188 -0.08 14.06 -17.98
N MET A 189 -1.34 14.22 -18.39
CA MET A 189 -1.99 13.32 -19.34
C MET A 189 -1.44 13.47 -20.76
N ALA A 190 -1.16 14.70 -21.20
CA ALA A 190 -0.55 14.99 -22.50
C ALA A 190 0.88 14.45 -22.61
N ALA A 191 1.64 14.42 -21.52
CA ALA A 191 2.99 13.85 -21.45
C ALA A 191 3.02 12.32 -21.68
N GLY A 192 1.87 11.65 -21.70
CA GLY A 192 1.74 10.25 -22.07
C GLY A 192 2.56 9.31 -21.17
N SER A 193 3.54 8.62 -21.77
CA SER A 193 4.45 7.69 -21.07
C SER A 193 5.62 8.39 -20.37
N ARG A 194 5.79 9.70 -20.56
CA ARG A 194 6.92 10.51 -20.04
C ARG A 194 6.48 11.61 -19.05
N PRO A 195 5.62 11.34 -18.05
CA PRO A 195 5.19 12.35 -17.07
C PRO A 195 6.34 12.91 -16.22
N CYS A 196 7.49 12.23 -16.17
CA CYS A 196 8.69 12.75 -15.51
C CYS A 196 9.28 14.02 -16.15
N LEU A 197 8.85 14.42 -17.36
CA LEU A 197 9.22 15.72 -17.91
C LEU A 197 8.66 16.88 -17.06
N LEU A 198 7.63 16.65 -16.25
CA LEU A 198 7.02 17.65 -15.37
C LEU A 198 7.68 17.73 -13.98
N ARG A 199 8.77 16.99 -13.73
CA ARG A 199 9.49 17.03 -12.44
C ARG A 199 9.91 18.44 -11.98
N PRO A 200 10.35 19.36 -12.87
CA PRO A 200 10.60 20.73 -12.46
C PRO A 200 9.34 21.42 -11.89
N ILE A 201 8.17 21.14 -12.47
CA ILE A 201 6.89 21.67 -11.97
C ILE A 201 6.54 21.01 -10.63
N ASP A 202 6.76 19.70 -10.47
CA ASP A 202 6.54 19.00 -9.18
C ASP A 202 7.29 19.70 -8.03
N LEU A 203 8.51 20.18 -8.27
CA LEU A 203 9.30 20.92 -7.29
C LEU A 203 8.65 22.26 -6.93
N ILE A 204 8.16 23.01 -7.91
CA ILE A 204 7.45 24.28 -7.68
C ILE A 204 6.19 24.02 -6.86
N LEU A 205 5.37 23.04 -7.24
CA LEU A 205 4.13 22.70 -6.52
C LEU A 205 4.42 22.26 -5.08
N ARG A 206 5.54 21.55 -4.85
CA ARG A 206 6.00 21.20 -3.51
C ARG A 206 6.36 22.43 -2.67
N LEU A 207 7.04 23.42 -3.25
CA LEU A 207 7.39 24.67 -2.56
C LEU A 207 6.15 25.47 -2.16
N LEU A 208 5.07 25.38 -2.94
CA LEU A 208 3.76 25.97 -2.62
C LEU A 208 2.96 25.18 -1.56
N GLY A 209 3.51 24.07 -1.04
CA GLY A 209 2.84 23.22 -0.05
C GLY A 209 1.75 22.30 -0.63
N TRP A 210 1.58 22.27 -1.96
CA TRP A 210 0.63 21.36 -2.60
C TRP A 210 1.18 19.95 -2.65
N ARG A 211 0.29 18.95 -2.68
CA ARG A 211 0.66 17.51 -2.55
C ARG A 211 0.01 16.61 -3.61
N TRP A 212 -0.81 17.17 -4.50
CA TRP A 212 -1.62 16.42 -5.47
C TRP A 212 -0.90 16.17 -6.81
N TYR A 213 0.42 16.34 -6.90
CA TYR A 213 1.21 16.22 -8.13
C TYR A 213 1.87 14.83 -8.31
N GLY A 214 2.55 14.65 -9.44
CA GLY A 214 3.36 13.49 -9.76
C GLY A 214 2.54 12.21 -9.88
N TYR A 215 3.08 11.10 -9.35
CA TYR A 215 2.39 9.82 -9.38
C TYR A 215 1.10 9.81 -8.55
N THR A 216 0.96 10.69 -7.55
CA THR A 216 -0.29 10.81 -6.77
C THR A 216 -1.43 11.26 -7.67
N CYS A 217 -1.20 12.31 -8.48
CA CYS A 217 -2.17 12.78 -9.48
C CYS A 217 -2.56 11.66 -10.46
N LEU A 218 -1.55 11.00 -11.05
CA LEU A 218 -1.76 9.91 -12.01
C LEU A 218 -2.53 8.76 -11.41
N SER A 219 -2.14 8.30 -10.22
CA SER A 219 -2.79 7.20 -9.50
C SER A 219 -4.26 7.52 -9.29
N ASN A 220 -4.57 8.70 -8.74
CA ASN A 220 -5.94 9.12 -8.49
C ASN A 220 -6.75 9.16 -9.79
N ARG A 221 -6.21 9.77 -10.85
CA ARG A 221 -6.91 9.86 -12.14
C ARG A 221 -7.19 8.48 -12.75
N LEU A 222 -6.19 7.59 -12.76
CA LEU A 222 -6.30 6.25 -13.32
C LEU A 222 -7.35 5.40 -12.59
N TRP A 223 -7.35 5.44 -11.26
CA TRP A 223 -8.35 4.72 -10.48
C TRP A 223 -9.74 5.31 -10.62
N THR A 224 -9.89 6.64 -10.54
CA THR A 224 -11.20 7.27 -10.75
C THR A 224 -11.78 6.95 -12.12
N SER A 225 -10.95 6.88 -13.18
CA SER A 225 -11.42 6.47 -14.50
C SER A 225 -11.82 4.99 -14.64
N LYS A 226 -11.36 4.13 -13.71
CA LYS A 226 -11.73 2.70 -13.67
C LYS A 226 -12.92 2.41 -12.77
N THR A 227 -13.28 3.34 -11.89
CA THR A 227 -14.38 3.21 -10.92
C THR A 227 -15.58 4.08 -11.27
N SER A 228 -15.47 4.93 -12.28
CA SER A 228 -16.60 5.68 -12.87
C SER A 228 -17.17 4.91 -14.03
#